data_AF-A0A2H0KH45-F1
#
_entry.id   AF-A0A2H0KH45-F1
#
_cell.length_a   1.000
_cell.length_b   1.000
_cell.length_c   1.000
_cell.angle_alpha   90.00
_cell.angle_beta   90.00
_cell.angle_gamma   90.00
#
_symmetry.space_group_name_H-M   'P 1'
#
loop_
_entity.id
_entity.type
_entity.pdbx_description
1 polymer ?
#
loop_
_entity_poly.entity_id
_entity_poly.type
_entity_poly.pdbx_seq_one_letter_code
_entity_poly.pdbx_strand_id
1 'polypeptide(L)'
;MSQERIAINLRNWRGKSTEEIVQDLASFPIESADLPSEKRISVTVLKLSSFAKLINPLSQSAEDIATTKIYMWAKDANPQVQIWLDSNEPSEKEILQEMKTLTDFNPGQLIIWLSPAEKGVYDESRIGIYQVVLVNNEKYLFFRSLCGNQYLDKCSVIAKRLTRNSVEIIIPEELSDPRLLRACPISIYVPGKSLLGYLKSAIEIPNVWQAISNGEDIDKKINSTAVVSAFLTGEVEAQIEEAQLFNQQVIIGAWIEKELQERLNITLKPGSCGVLYSSLTISPLTQILGNRESVSLESGAKFVKNCGNCGTPINARISKGYVCPHCGGVYEGC
;
A
#
# COMPACT_ATOMS: atom_id res chain seq x y z
N MET A 1 9.32 0.93 18.97
CA MET A 1 8.07 1.70 19.16
C MET A 1 7.67 2.17 17.78
N SER A 2 6.58 1.63 17.23
CA SER A 2 6.01 2.12 15.97
C SER A 2 5.60 3.57 16.20
N GLN A 3 6.06 4.48 15.35
CA GLN A 3 5.60 5.86 15.39
C GLN A 3 4.13 5.86 14.95
N GLU A 4 3.23 6.24 15.85
CA GLU A 4 1.82 6.49 15.50
C GLU A 4 1.77 7.56 14.40
N ARG A 5 1.18 7.21 13.26
CA ARG A 5 0.91 8.16 12.19
C ARG A 5 -0.16 9.15 12.66
N ILE A 6 0.13 10.43 12.49
CA ILE A 6 -0.73 11.55 12.93
C ILE A 6 -1.77 11.94 11.84
N ALA A 7 -1.45 11.77 10.55
CA ALA A 7 -2.28 12.20 9.40
C ALA A 7 -1.84 11.56 8.06
N ILE A 8 -2.59 11.75 6.95
CA ILE A 8 -2.18 11.36 5.58
C ILE A 8 -0.85 12.01 5.23
N ASN A 9 0.07 11.21 4.69
CA ASN A 9 1.35 11.70 4.19
C ASN A 9 1.23 12.18 2.74
N LEU A 10 1.27 13.50 2.57
CA LEU A 10 1.13 14.16 1.27
C LEU A 10 2.43 14.25 0.46
N ARG A 11 3.59 13.86 1.03
CA ARG A 11 4.90 14.04 0.38
C ARG A 11 5.00 13.33 -0.97
N ASN A 12 4.34 12.18 -1.07
CA ASN A 12 4.37 11.35 -2.27
C ASN A 12 3.40 11.81 -3.37
N TRP A 13 2.63 12.88 -3.13
CA TRP A 13 1.65 13.41 -4.09
C TRP A 13 2.17 14.60 -4.88
N ARG A 14 3.31 15.17 -4.49
CA ARG A 14 3.92 16.26 -5.25
C ARG A 14 4.33 15.80 -6.63
N GLY A 15 3.88 16.52 -7.65
CA GLY A 15 4.16 16.20 -9.05
C GLY A 15 3.39 15.00 -9.61
N LYS A 16 2.47 14.42 -8.84
CA LYS A 16 1.48 13.47 -9.37
C LYS A 16 0.37 14.23 -10.09
N SER A 17 -0.22 13.61 -11.10
CA SER A 17 -1.46 14.15 -11.68
C SER A 17 -2.62 14.00 -10.70
N THR A 18 -3.68 14.79 -10.90
CA THR A 18 -4.94 14.68 -10.16
C THR A 18 -5.47 13.25 -10.17
N GLU A 19 -5.46 12.59 -11.32
CA GLU A 19 -5.94 11.22 -11.47
C GLU A 19 -5.11 10.24 -10.63
N GLU A 20 -3.78 10.43 -10.58
CA GLU A 20 -2.90 9.62 -9.74
C GLU A 20 -3.19 9.85 -8.24
N ILE A 21 -3.44 11.10 -7.81
CA ILE A 21 -3.79 11.41 -6.42
C ILE A 21 -5.18 10.84 -6.07
N VAL A 22 -6.16 10.95 -6.96
CA VAL A 22 -7.50 10.37 -6.79
C VAL A 22 -7.41 8.86 -6.62
N GLN A 23 -6.65 8.19 -7.48
CA GLN A 23 -6.44 6.75 -7.42
C GLN A 23 -5.84 6.32 -6.08
N ASP A 24 -4.77 7.01 -5.65
CA ASP A 24 -4.11 6.84 -4.36
C ASP A 24 -5.10 7.01 -3.19
N LEU A 25 -5.83 8.12 -3.19
CA LEU A 25 -6.65 8.54 -2.06
C LEU A 25 -7.96 7.77 -1.97
N ALA A 26 -8.52 7.28 -3.07
CA ALA A 26 -9.77 6.51 -3.06
C ALA A 26 -9.65 5.14 -2.39
N SER A 27 -8.45 4.55 -2.36
CA SER A 27 -8.20 3.27 -1.67
C SER A 27 -7.99 3.45 -0.16
N PHE A 28 -7.49 4.62 0.26
CA PHE A 28 -7.22 4.94 1.66
C PHE A 28 -8.43 4.76 2.60
N PRO A 29 -9.60 5.39 2.38
CA PRO A 29 -10.73 5.31 3.31
C PRO A 29 -11.32 3.89 3.40
N ILE A 30 -11.15 3.07 2.36
CA ILE A 30 -11.62 1.68 2.36
C ILE A 30 -10.77 0.83 3.32
N GLU A 31 -9.46 1.01 3.27
CA GLU A 31 -8.53 0.20 4.05
C GLU A 31 -8.28 0.73 5.46
N SER A 32 -8.41 2.04 5.65
CA SER A 32 -8.31 2.70 6.95
C SER A 32 -9.62 2.74 7.72
N ALA A 33 -10.73 2.31 7.12
CA ALA A 33 -12.01 2.27 7.82
C ALA A 33 -11.89 1.52 9.16
N ASP A 34 -12.54 2.03 10.19
CA ASP A 34 -12.70 1.33 11.47
C ASP A 34 -13.79 0.26 11.34
N LEU A 35 -13.46 -0.75 10.55
CA LEU A 35 -14.28 -1.89 10.23
C LEU A 35 -13.47 -3.19 10.39
N PRO A 36 -14.16 -4.33 10.58
CA PRO A 36 -13.53 -5.64 10.50
C PRO A 36 -12.74 -5.81 9.19
N SER A 37 -11.59 -6.48 9.24
CA SER A 37 -10.67 -6.62 8.10
C SER A 37 -11.33 -7.22 6.86
N GLU A 38 -12.26 -8.15 7.02
CA GLU A 38 -13.04 -8.76 5.95
C GLU A 38 -13.93 -7.78 5.18
N LYS A 39 -14.23 -6.60 5.73
CA LYS A 39 -15.02 -5.56 5.05
C LYS A 39 -14.14 -4.56 4.26
N ARG A 40 -12.83 -4.63 4.44
CA ARG A 40 -11.83 -3.70 3.91
C ARG A 40 -11.10 -4.33 2.73
N ILE A 41 -11.85 -4.44 1.64
CA ILE A 41 -11.40 -4.99 0.36
C ILE A 41 -11.25 -3.81 -0.59
N SER A 42 -10.02 -3.49 -0.97
CA SER A 42 -9.75 -2.46 -1.96
C SER A 42 -9.51 -3.10 -3.32
N VAL A 43 -10.02 -2.46 -4.37
CA VAL A 43 -9.83 -2.89 -5.76
C VAL A 43 -9.16 -1.76 -6.51
N THR A 44 -8.23 -2.10 -7.39
CA THR A 44 -7.57 -1.13 -8.24
C THR A 44 -7.31 -1.70 -9.62
N VAL A 45 -7.34 -0.82 -10.62
CA VAL A 45 -6.97 -1.15 -11.99
C VAL A 45 -5.86 -0.22 -12.44
N LEU A 46 -4.75 -0.80 -12.89
CA LEU A 46 -3.61 -0.05 -13.38
C LEU A 46 -3.16 -0.52 -14.75
N LYS A 47 -2.97 0.43 -15.67
CA LYS A 47 -2.30 0.16 -16.94
C LYS A 47 -0.91 -0.40 -16.67
N LEU A 48 -0.53 -1.48 -17.35
CA LEU A 48 0.72 -2.17 -17.07
C LEU A 48 1.95 -1.26 -17.27
N SER A 49 1.87 -0.31 -18.21
CA SER A 49 2.91 0.71 -18.41
C SER A 49 3.06 1.67 -17.22
N SER A 50 1.97 1.98 -16.52
CA SER A 50 2.01 2.79 -15.30
C SER A 50 2.57 1.97 -14.14
N PHE A 51 2.17 0.69 -14.03
CA PHE A 51 2.73 -0.23 -13.05
C PHE A 51 4.24 -0.43 -13.21
N ALA A 52 4.74 -0.44 -14.46
CA ALA A 52 6.17 -0.53 -14.76
C ALA A 52 7.01 0.58 -14.12
N LYS A 53 6.43 1.76 -13.85
CA LYS A 53 7.14 2.88 -13.19
C LYS A 53 7.42 2.62 -11.70
N LEU A 54 6.78 1.60 -11.13
CA LEU A 54 6.87 1.25 -9.71
C LEU A 54 8.00 0.25 -9.43
N ILE A 55 8.55 -0.39 -10.46
CA ILE A 55 9.56 -1.42 -10.27
C ILE A 55 10.89 -0.81 -9.83
N ASN A 56 11.55 -1.45 -8.87
CA ASN A 56 12.96 -1.19 -8.58
C ASN A 56 13.75 -2.49 -8.49
N PRO A 57 14.35 -2.93 -9.61
CA PRO A 57 15.06 -4.20 -9.67
C PRO A 57 16.33 -4.22 -8.82
N LEU A 58 16.83 -3.07 -8.37
CA LEU A 58 18.03 -2.96 -7.53
C LEU A 58 17.72 -2.97 -6.04
N SER A 59 16.43 -2.88 -5.67
CA SER A 59 16.03 -2.91 -4.27
C SER A 59 16.18 -4.30 -3.67
N GLN A 60 16.50 -4.33 -2.39
CA GLN A 60 16.49 -5.54 -1.58
C GLN A 60 15.26 -5.63 -0.68
N SER A 61 14.32 -4.66 -0.78
CA SER A 61 13.07 -4.74 -0.04
C SER A 61 12.22 -5.89 -0.57
N ALA A 62 11.52 -6.60 0.32
CA ALA A 62 10.73 -7.76 -0.05
C ALA A 62 9.60 -7.38 -1.03
N GLU A 63 9.00 -6.22 -0.83
CA GLU A 63 7.87 -5.77 -1.61
C GLU A 63 8.30 -5.18 -2.97
N ASP A 64 9.49 -4.57 -3.10
CA ASP A 64 10.02 -4.20 -4.43
C ASP A 64 10.33 -5.44 -5.28
N ILE A 65 10.88 -6.48 -4.64
CA ILE A 65 11.08 -7.79 -5.27
C ILE A 65 9.75 -8.37 -5.74
N ALA A 66 8.72 -8.34 -4.88
CA ALA A 66 7.39 -8.81 -5.23
C ALA A 66 6.76 -8.02 -6.38
N THR A 67 6.84 -6.69 -6.34
CA THR A 67 6.34 -5.78 -7.38
C THR A 67 7.01 -6.07 -8.72
N THR A 68 8.32 -6.27 -8.71
CA THR A 68 9.09 -6.65 -9.91
C THR A 68 8.64 -8.01 -10.45
N LYS A 69 8.49 -9.03 -9.60
CA LYS A 69 8.00 -10.37 -10.01
C LYS A 69 6.58 -10.32 -10.58
N ILE A 70 5.68 -9.55 -9.96
CA ILE A 70 4.30 -9.35 -10.45
C ILE A 70 4.31 -8.67 -11.82
N TYR A 71 5.13 -7.63 -12.01
CA TYR A 71 5.25 -6.95 -13.30
C TYR A 71 5.74 -7.91 -14.40
N MET A 72 6.80 -8.67 -14.11
CA MET A 72 7.36 -9.64 -15.08
C MET A 72 6.33 -10.71 -15.45
N TRP A 73 5.64 -11.27 -14.46
CA TRP A 73 4.52 -12.19 -14.71
C TRP A 73 3.44 -11.55 -15.58
N ALA A 74 3.00 -10.33 -15.27
CA ALA A 74 1.91 -9.67 -16.00
C ALA A 74 2.28 -9.36 -17.46
N LYS A 75 3.56 -9.08 -17.73
CA LYS A 75 4.09 -8.89 -19.09
C LYS A 75 3.94 -10.13 -19.94
N ASP A 76 4.16 -11.32 -19.37
CA ASP A 76 4.14 -12.60 -20.09
C ASP A 76 2.77 -13.31 -20.02
N ALA A 77 1.92 -12.93 -19.08
CA ALA A 77 0.58 -13.50 -18.92
C ALA A 77 -0.26 -13.34 -20.19
N ASN A 78 -1.07 -14.37 -20.50
CA ASN A 78 -2.02 -14.36 -21.60
C ASN A 78 -3.46 -14.12 -21.08
N PRO A 79 -3.93 -12.85 -21.03
CA PRO A 79 -5.21 -12.50 -20.43
C PRO A 79 -6.38 -13.13 -21.19
N GLN A 80 -7.30 -13.74 -20.43
CA GLN A 80 -8.52 -14.36 -20.98
C GLN A 80 -9.69 -13.38 -21.08
N VAL A 81 -9.60 -12.23 -20.40
CA VAL A 81 -10.62 -11.19 -20.41
C VAL A 81 -10.19 -10.04 -21.31
N GLN A 82 -11.08 -9.69 -22.23
CA GLN A 82 -10.95 -8.53 -23.11
C GLN A 82 -12.17 -7.63 -22.92
N ILE A 83 -11.91 -6.36 -22.68
CA ILE A 83 -12.90 -5.31 -22.45
C ILE A 83 -12.72 -4.26 -23.55
N TRP A 84 -13.82 -3.84 -24.16
CA TRP A 84 -13.85 -2.80 -25.18
C TRP A 84 -14.68 -1.64 -24.66
N LEU A 85 -14.05 -0.46 -24.57
CA LEU A 85 -14.65 0.77 -24.08
C LEU A 85 -14.52 1.85 -25.15
N ASP A 86 -15.54 2.70 -25.27
CA ASP A 86 -15.57 3.77 -26.27
C ASP A 86 -14.44 4.80 -26.08
N SER A 87 -14.01 4.99 -24.83
CA SER A 87 -12.92 5.89 -24.44
C SER A 87 -11.56 5.32 -24.87
N ASN A 88 -10.77 6.11 -25.61
CA ASN A 88 -9.39 5.71 -25.99
C ASN A 88 -8.49 5.48 -24.77
N GLU A 89 -8.67 6.28 -23.72
CA GLU A 89 -8.04 6.10 -22.40
C GLU A 89 -9.13 6.00 -21.34
N PRO A 90 -9.67 4.79 -21.10
CA PRO A 90 -10.77 4.60 -20.16
C PRO A 90 -10.30 4.85 -18.72
N SER A 91 -11.15 5.54 -17.95
CA SER A 91 -10.92 5.77 -16.53
C SER A 91 -10.97 4.46 -15.73
N GLU A 92 -10.33 4.45 -14.55
CA GLU A 92 -10.42 3.32 -13.62
C GLU A 92 -11.89 2.96 -13.33
N LYS A 93 -12.76 3.96 -13.22
CA LYS A 93 -14.20 3.77 -12.97
C LYS A 93 -14.88 3.00 -14.09
N GLU A 94 -14.66 3.35 -15.35
CA GLU A 94 -15.25 2.64 -16.51
C GLU A 94 -14.79 1.17 -16.53
N ILE A 95 -13.50 0.93 -16.30
CA ILE A 95 -12.96 -0.44 -16.28
C ILE A 95 -13.55 -1.24 -15.11
N LEU A 96 -13.67 -0.62 -13.93
CA LEU A 96 -14.27 -1.25 -12.74
C LEU A 96 -15.75 -1.61 -12.96
N GLN A 97 -16.50 -0.76 -13.68
CA GLN A 97 -17.90 -1.05 -14.01
C GLN A 97 -18.04 -2.31 -14.86
N GLU A 98 -17.19 -2.48 -15.88
CA GLU A 98 -17.16 -3.71 -16.68
C GLU A 98 -16.71 -4.91 -15.86
N MET A 99 -15.64 -4.76 -15.06
CA MET A 99 -15.13 -5.82 -14.19
C MET A 99 -16.15 -6.29 -13.14
N LYS A 100 -17.12 -5.45 -12.75
CA LYS A 100 -18.21 -5.84 -11.85
C LYS A 100 -19.08 -6.94 -12.43
N THR A 101 -19.26 -6.98 -13.75
CA THR A 101 -20.02 -8.04 -14.43
C THR A 101 -19.23 -9.35 -14.52
N LEU A 102 -17.92 -9.28 -14.27
CA LEU A 102 -16.95 -10.37 -14.36
C LEU A 102 -16.37 -10.69 -12.98
N THR A 103 -17.19 -10.77 -11.93
CA THR A 103 -16.69 -11.07 -10.57
C THR A 103 -16.29 -12.53 -10.40
N ASP A 104 -16.92 -13.46 -11.12
CA ASP A 104 -16.64 -14.91 -11.07
C ASP A 104 -16.43 -15.55 -12.46
N PHE A 105 -15.31 -15.24 -13.09
CA PHE A 105 -14.80 -15.91 -14.28
C PHE A 105 -13.52 -16.69 -13.96
N ASN A 106 -13.11 -17.63 -14.81
CA ASN A 106 -11.78 -18.22 -14.68
C ASN A 106 -10.75 -17.41 -15.48
N PRO A 107 -9.77 -16.73 -14.84
CA PRO A 107 -8.72 -16.00 -15.56
C PRO A 107 -7.65 -16.92 -16.18
N GLY A 108 -7.70 -18.23 -15.93
CA GLY A 108 -6.71 -19.23 -16.32
C GLY A 108 -5.46 -19.17 -15.44
N GLN A 109 -4.90 -17.97 -15.26
CA GLN A 109 -3.77 -17.68 -14.39
C GLN A 109 -4.01 -16.43 -13.54
N LEU A 110 -3.45 -16.41 -12.35
CA LEU A 110 -3.36 -15.21 -11.50
C LEU A 110 -2.09 -15.28 -10.66
N ILE A 111 -1.71 -14.17 -10.02
CA ILE A 111 -0.64 -14.16 -9.02
C ILE A 111 -1.20 -13.70 -7.67
N ILE A 112 -0.78 -14.35 -6.58
CA ILE A 112 -1.20 -13.99 -5.22
C ILE A 112 0.02 -13.55 -4.42
N TRP A 113 -0.09 -12.39 -3.80
CA TRP A 113 0.91 -11.88 -2.86
C TRP A 113 0.40 -12.00 -1.43
N LEU A 114 1.26 -12.41 -0.50
CA LEU A 114 0.93 -12.57 0.91
C LEU A 114 1.91 -11.75 1.76
N SER A 115 1.37 -10.90 2.62
CA SER A 115 2.13 -10.18 3.63
C SER A 115 1.57 -10.50 5.01
N PRO A 116 2.28 -11.28 5.84
CA PRO A 116 1.82 -11.58 7.19
C PRO A 116 1.79 -10.34 8.09
N ALA A 117 0.88 -10.35 9.06
CA ALA A 117 0.98 -9.45 10.20
C ALA A 117 2.25 -9.78 11.00
N GLU A 118 2.91 -8.76 11.51
CA GLU A 118 4.17 -8.86 12.24
C GLU A 118 4.23 -7.76 13.31
N LYS A 119 4.21 -8.18 14.58
CA LYS A 119 4.12 -7.25 15.71
C LYS A 119 5.27 -6.24 15.69
N GLY A 120 4.92 -4.96 15.67
CA GLY A 120 5.90 -3.87 15.66
C GLY A 120 6.47 -3.56 14.27
N VAL A 121 6.00 -4.23 13.21
CA VAL A 121 6.36 -3.94 11.81
C VAL A 121 5.10 -3.66 10.99
N TYR A 122 4.18 -4.64 10.93
CA TYR A 122 2.89 -4.53 10.23
C TYR A 122 1.77 -5.08 11.12
N ASP A 123 0.86 -4.21 11.58
CA ASP A 123 -0.19 -4.62 12.52
C ASP A 123 -1.30 -5.48 11.87
N GLU A 124 -1.36 -5.50 10.54
CA GLU A 124 -2.35 -6.23 9.76
C GLU A 124 -1.67 -7.04 8.65
N SER A 125 -2.29 -8.15 8.27
CA SER A 125 -1.88 -8.88 7.07
C SER A 125 -2.51 -8.28 5.82
N ARG A 126 -1.88 -8.58 4.68
CA ARG A 126 -2.40 -8.26 3.35
C ARG A 126 -2.35 -9.49 2.45
N ILE A 127 -3.40 -9.64 1.64
CA ILE A 127 -3.45 -10.60 0.54
C ILE A 127 -3.76 -9.82 -0.74
N GLY A 128 -2.81 -9.80 -1.66
CA GLY A 128 -2.99 -9.24 -3.00
C GLY A 128 -3.39 -10.32 -3.99
N ILE A 129 -4.44 -10.12 -4.77
CA ILE A 129 -4.89 -11.04 -5.81
C ILE A 129 -4.86 -10.27 -7.12
N TYR A 130 -3.99 -10.65 -8.06
CA TYR A 130 -3.79 -9.90 -9.29
C TYR A 130 -4.16 -10.74 -10.51
N GLN A 131 -4.85 -10.08 -11.43
CA GLN A 131 -5.32 -10.61 -12.70
C GLN A 131 -4.87 -9.66 -13.81
N VAL A 132 -4.54 -10.21 -14.98
CA VAL A 132 -4.29 -9.39 -16.17
C VAL A 132 -5.55 -9.40 -17.03
N VAL A 133 -5.95 -8.21 -17.46
CA VAL A 133 -7.05 -8.01 -18.41
C VAL A 133 -6.55 -7.19 -19.60
N LEU A 134 -7.19 -7.33 -20.76
CA LEU A 134 -7.01 -6.42 -21.89
C LEU A 134 -8.15 -5.42 -21.90
N VAL A 135 -7.81 -4.14 -21.97
CA VAL A 135 -8.77 -3.05 -22.21
C VAL A 135 -8.31 -2.31 -23.45
N ASN A 136 -9.12 -2.29 -24.50
CA ASN A 136 -8.77 -1.66 -25.79
C ASN A 136 -7.39 -2.12 -26.32
N ASN A 137 -7.14 -3.44 -26.28
CA ASN A 137 -5.86 -4.10 -26.61
C ASN A 137 -4.65 -3.77 -25.72
N GLU A 138 -4.82 -3.02 -24.65
CA GLU A 138 -3.74 -2.71 -23.71
C GLU A 138 -3.86 -3.57 -22.45
N LYS A 139 -2.73 -3.98 -21.88
CA LYS A 139 -2.72 -4.77 -20.64
C LYS A 139 -2.95 -3.86 -19.43
N TYR A 140 -3.89 -4.27 -18.59
CA TYR A 140 -4.13 -3.71 -17.26
C TYR A 140 -3.98 -4.80 -16.21
N LEU A 141 -3.45 -4.40 -15.05
CA LEU A 141 -3.43 -5.18 -13.83
C LEU A 141 -4.67 -4.82 -13.03
N PHE A 142 -5.61 -5.75 -12.96
CA PHE A 142 -6.75 -5.67 -12.05
C PHE A 142 -6.38 -6.42 -10.79
N PHE A 143 -6.43 -5.79 -9.61
CA PHE A 143 -6.11 -6.50 -8.38
C PHE A 143 -6.97 -6.10 -7.20
N ARG A 144 -7.10 -7.05 -6.27
CA ARG A 144 -7.78 -6.89 -4.99
C ARG A 144 -6.77 -6.96 -3.86
N SER A 145 -6.84 -6.01 -2.94
CA SER A 145 -6.10 -5.98 -1.68
C SER A 145 -7.06 -6.32 -0.54
N LEU A 146 -6.78 -7.41 0.17
CA LEU A 146 -7.57 -7.86 1.31
C LEU A 146 -6.82 -7.52 2.60
N CYS A 147 -7.47 -6.79 3.50
CA CYS A 147 -6.98 -6.63 4.86
C CYS A 147 -7.25 -7.91 5.68
N GLY A 148 -6.35 -8.26 6.60
CA GLY A 148 -6.54 -9.41 7.48
C GLY A 148 -5.81 -9.28 8.82
N ASN A 149 -5.81 -10.37 9.58
CA ASN A 149 -5.09 -10.51 10.85
C ASN A 149 -4.28 -11.83 10.90
N GLN A 150 -3.92 -12.37 9.74
CA GLN A 150 -3.17 -13.61 9.62
C GLN A 150 -1.70 -13.34 9.93
N TYR A 151 -1.17 -13.97 10.98
CA TYR A 151 0.26 -14.03 11.21
C TYR A 151 0.90 -15.07 10.28
N LEU A 152 2.24 -15.19 10.35
CA LEU A 152 3.04 -16.03 9.48
C LEU A 152 2.50 -17.45 9.37
N ASP A 153 2.17 -18.11 10.48
CA ASP A 153 1.65 -19.48 10.52
C ASP A 153 0.44 -19.67 9.58
N LYS A 154 -0.54 -18.77 9.65
CA LYS A 154 -1.75 -18.81 8.82
C LYS A 154 -1.43 -18.46 7.37
N CYS A 155 -0.60 -17.45 7.12
CA CYS A 155 -0.18 -17.09 5.76
C CYS A 155 0.62 -18.22 5.10
N SER A 156 1.49 -18.92 5.83
CA SER A 156 2.23 -20.09 5.34
C SER A 156 1.30 -21.25 5.00
N VAL A 157 0.23 -21.47 5.77
CA VAL A 157 -0.79 -22.48 5.42
C VAL A 157 -1.50 -22.13 4.12
N ILE A 158 -1.88 -20.86 3.93
CA ILE A 158 -2.48 -20.38 2.68
C ILE A 158 -1.48 -20.59 1.53
N ALA A 159 -0.24 -20.12 1.69
CA ALA A 159 0.80 -20.26 0.68
C ALA A 159 1.02 -21.71 0.25
N LYS A 160 1.15 -22.65 1.21
CA LYS A 160 1.31 -24.08 0.95
C LYS A 160 0.12 -24.72 0.21
N ARG A 161 -1.09 -24.16 0.35
CA ARG A 161 -2.25 -24.60 -0.44
C ARG A 161 -2.16 -24.07 -1.86
N LEU A 162 -1.75 -22.81 -2.03
CA LEU A 162 -1.56 -22.17 -3.34
C LEU A 162 -0.46 -22.86 -4.15
N THR A 163 0.64 -23.29 -3.52
CA THR A 163 1.75 -23.95 -4.22
C THR A 163 1.36 -25.23 -4.95
N ARG A 164 0.25 -25.88 -4.57
CA ARG A 164 -0.28 -27.07 -5.27
C ARG A 164 -0.69 -26.80 -6.71
N ASN A 165 -1.00 -25.55 -7.05
CA ASN A 165 -1.37 -25.12 -8.40
C ASN A 165 -0.39 -24.07 -8.94
N SER A 166 0.79 -23.95 -8.33
CA SER A 166 1.79 -22.97 -8.74
C SER A 166 2.34 -23.27 -10.12
N VAL A 167 2.59 -22.22 -10.91
CA VAL A 167 3.29 -22.32 -12.20
C VAL A 167 4.79 -22.57 -11.98
N GLU A 168 5.31 -22.09 -10.86
CA GLU A 168 6.73 -22.15 -10.49
C GLU A 168 6.96 -23.09 -9.31
N ILE A 169 8.15 -23.67 -9.23
CA ILE A 169 8.57 -24.43 -8.05
C ILE A 169 8.93 -23.42 -6.96
N ILE A 170 8.15 -23.43 -5.88
CA ILE A 170 8.40 -22.60 -4.70
C ILE A 170 9.13 -23.41 -3.65
N ILE A 171 10.22 -22.85 -3.16
CA ILE A 171 11.07 -23.47 -2.14
C ILE A 171 10.37 -23.33 -0.77
N PRO A 172 10.16 -24.42 0.00
CA PRO A 172 9.42 -24.37 1.26
C PRO A 172 9.93 -23.33 2.27
N GLU A 173 11.23 -23.10 2.28
CA GLU A 173 11.91 -22.11 3.12
C GLU A 173 11.42 -20.69 2.86
N GLU A 174 11.05 -20.35 1.61
CA GLU A 174 10.48 -19.04 1.26
C GLU A 174 9.15 -18.78 1.96
N LEU A 175 8.43 -19.84 2.34
CA LEU A 175 7.15 -19.75 3.00
C LEU A 175 7.25 -19.69 4.53
N SER A 176 8.46 -19.75 5.07
CA SER A 176 8.72 -19.93 6.51
C SER A 176 9.25 -18.68 7.22
N ASP A 177 9.54 -17.60 6.49
CA ASP A 177 9.97 -16.31 7.02
C ASP A 177 9.06 -15.19 6.46
N PRO A 178 8.64 -14.20 7.28
CA PRO A 178 7.73 -13.15 6.83
C PRO A 178 8.28 -12.31 5.66
N ARG A 179 9.59 -12.03 5.63
CA ARG A 179 10.21 -11.23 4.56
C ARG A 179 10.34 -12.06 3.30
N LEU A 180 10.75 -13.32 3.41
CA LEU A 180 10.81 -14.21 2.25
C LEU A 180 9.43 -14.44 1.63
N LEU A 181 8.40 -14.64 2.47
CA LEU A 181 7.03 -14.81 1.99
C LEU A 181 6.52 -13.55 1.29
N ARG A 182 6.80 -12.36 1.84
CA ARG A 182 6.50 -11.08 1.17
C ARG A 182 7.20 -10.93 -0.17
N ALA A 183 8.41 -11.47 -0.33
CA ALA A 183 9.16 -11.45 -1.59
C ALA A 183 8.77 -12.57 -2.57
N CYS A 184 7.82 -13.43 -2.20
CA CYS A 184 7.41 -14.61 -2.96
C CYS A 184 5.93 -14.52 -3.35
N PRO A 185 5.56 -13.63 -4.31
CA PRO A 185 4.26 -13.71 -4.94
C PRO A 185 4.13 -15.03 -5.72
N ILE A 186 3.01 -15.71 -5.58
CA ILE A 186 2.77 -17.08 -6.03
C ILE A 186 1.93 -17.04 -7.30
N SER A 187 2.55 -17.31 -8.45
CA SER A 187 1.85 -17.45 -9.73
C SER A 187 1.13 -18.80 -9.78
N ILE A 188 -0.15 -18.83 -10.10
CA ILE A 188 -0.96 -20.05 -10.08
C ILE A 188 -1.77 -20.22 -11.37
N TYR A 189 -2.02 -21.49 -11.72
CA TYR A 189 -3.15 -21.85 -12.57
C TYR A 189 -4.42 -21.95 -11.73
N VAL A 190 -5.51 -21.37 -12.19
CA VAL A 190 -6.81 -21.46 -11.51
C VAL A 190 -7.55 -22.70 -12.01
N PRO A 191 -7.66 -23.78 -11.22
CA PRO A 191 -8.36 -24.99 -11.63
C PRO A 191 -9.88 -24.76 -11.70
N GLY A 192 -10.54 -25.48 -12.60
CA GLY A 192 -12.00 -25.47 -12.72
C GLY A 192 -12.53 -24.34 -13.60
N LYS A 193 -13.73 -23.82 -13.29
CA LYS A 193 -14.43 -22.80 -14.09
C LYS A 193 -14.73 -21.50 -13.33
N SER A 194 -14.37 -21.40 -12.05
CA SER A 194 -14.76 -20.29 -11.15
C SER A 194 -13.55 -19.82 -10.35
N LEU A 195 -13.26 -18.52 -10.42
CA LEU A 195 -12.23 -17.87 -9.62
C LEU A 195 -12.64 -17.85 -8.15
N LEU A 196 -13.86 -17.43 -7.84
CA LEU A 196 -14.31 -17.29 -6.46
C LEU A 196 -14.43 -18.65 -5.79
N GLY A 197 -14.86 -19.69 -6.52
CA GLY A 197 -14.87 -21.06 -6.03
C GLY A 197 -13.47 -21.55 -5.63
N TYR A 198 -12.47 -21.28 -6.48
CA TYR A 198 -11.08 -21.60 -6.17
C TYR A 198 -10.57 -20.80 -4.96
N LEU A 199 -10.68 -19.47 -4.99
CA LEU A 199 -10.17 -18.59 -3.93
C LEU A 199 -10.81 -18.89 -2.58
N LYS A 200 -12.12 -19.16 -2.55
CA LYS A 200 -12.84 -19.57 -1.33
C LYS A 200 -12.28 -20.85 -0.71
N SER A 201 -11.85 -21.81 -1.53
CA SER A 201 -11.24 -23.05 -1.06
C SER A 201 -9.77 -22.89 -0.63
N ALA A 202 -9.04 -22.00 -1.29
CA ALA A 202 -7.61 -21.80 -1.07
C ALA A 202 -7.31 -20.86 0.10
N ILE A 203 -8.12 -19.80 0.25
CA ILE A 203 -7.93 -18.69 1.18
C ILE A 203 -9.16 -18.58 2.08
N GLU A 204 -9.10 -19.17 3.26
CA GLU A 204 -10.22 -19.20 4.21
C GLU A 204 -10.30 -17.89 5.00
N ILE A 205 -10.99 -16.89 4.42
CA ILE A 205 -11.38 -15.65 5.13
C ILE A 205 -12.90 -15.54 5.08
N PRO A 206 -13.59 -15.54 6.25
CA PRO A 206 -15.05 -15.42 6.31
C PRO A 206 -15.56 -14.15 5.60
N ASN A 207 -16.72 -14.26 4.96
CA ASN A 207 -17.50 -13.16 4.36
C ASN A 207 -16.86 -12.37 3.20
N VAL A 208 -15.54 -12.43 3.01
CA VAL A 208 -14.83 -11.75 1.91
C VAL A 208 -15.35 -12.20 0.54
N TRP A 209 -15.46 -13.51 0.32
CA TRP A 209 -15.85 -14.05 -0.99
C TRP A 209 -17.29 -13.73 -1.36
N GLN A 210 -18.17 -13.60 -0.37
CA GLN A 210 -19.55 -13.18 -0.61
C GLN A 210 -19.61 -11.70 -1.02
N ALA A 211 -18.86 -10.83 -0.33
CA ALA A 211 -18.78 -9.42 -0.71
C ALA A 211 -18.22 -9.22 -2.12
N ILE A 212 -17.18 -9.96 -2.50
CA ILE A 212 -16.63 -9.94 -3.87
C ILE A 212 -17.63 -10.49 -4.89
N SER A 213 -18.31 -11.60 -4.56
CA SER A 213 -19.34 -12.18 -5.44
C SER A 213 -20.49 -11.21 -5.72
N ASN A 214 -20.85 -10.39 -4.73
CA ASN A 214 -21.88 -9.36 -4.84
C ASN A 214 -21.39 -8.08 -5.53
N GLY A 215 -20.08 -7.96 -5.81
CA GLY A 215 -19.46 -6.74 -6.36
C GLY A 215 -19.39 -5.57 -5.37
N GLU A 216 -19.52 -5.82 -4.06
CA GLU A 216 -19.53 -4.78 -3.03
C GLU A 216 -18.18 -4.06 -2.90
N ASP A 217 -17.08 -4.78 -3.15
CA ASP A 217 -15.72 -4.23 -3.17
C ASP A 217 -15.53 -3.21 -4.30
N ILE A 218 -16.05 -3.54 -5.49
CA ILE A 218 -16.03 -2.66 -6.66
C ILE A 218 -16.94 -1.44 -6.44
N ASP A 219 -18.15 -1.64 -5.93
CA ASP A 219 -19.08 -0.53 -5.64
C ASP A 219 -18.49 0.46 -4.63
N LYS A 220 -17.85 -0.05 -3.57
CA LYS A 220 -17.15 0.80 -2.59
C LYS A 220 -16.03 1.61 -3.25
N LYS A 221 -15.21 0.99 -4.10
CA LYS A 221 -14.14 1.70 -4.82
C LYS A 221 -14.70 2.77 -5.75
N ILE A 222 -15.72 2.46 -6.56
CA ILE A 222 -16.37 3.43 -7.46
C ILE A 222 -16.93 4.62 -6.68
N ASN A 223 -17.63 4.37 -5.57
CA ASN A 223 -18.17 5.42 -4.71
C ASN A 223 -17.06 6.28 -4.09
N SER A 224 -16.02 5.64 -3.55
CA SER A 224 -14.86 6.32 -2.96
C SER A 224 -14.16 7.22 -3.99
N THR A 225 -13.89 6.69 -5.19
CA THR A 225 -13.31 7.46 -6.29
C THR A 225 -14.19 8.66 -6.66
N ALA A 226 -15.51 8.48 -6.77
CA ALA A 226 -16.41 9.60 -7.10
C ALA A 226 -16.38 10.71 -6.03
N VAL A 227 -16.38 10.34 -4.74
CA VAL A 227 -16.29 11.31 -3.63
C VAL A 227 -14.94 12.02 -3.62
N VAL A 228 -13.85 11.27 -3.79
CA VAL A 228 -12.49 11.82 -3.81
C VAL A 228 -12.28 12.73 -5.01
N SER A 229 -12.72 12.36 -6.21
CA SER A 229 -12.65 13.22 -7.40
C SER A 229 -13.45 14.51 -7.24
N ALA A 230 -14.62 14.45 -6.59
CA ALA A 230 -15.41 15.66 -6.33
C ALA A 230 -14.80 16.55 -5.23
N PHE A 231 -13.98 15.96 -4.35
CA PHE A 231 -13.30 16.65 -3.25
C PHE A 231 -11.96 17.29 -3.68
N LEU A 232 -11.16 16.58 -4.49
CA LEU A 232 -9.89 17.08 -5.03
C LEU A 232 -10.14 18.10 -6.14
N THR A 233 -10.50 19.31 -5.74
CA THR A 233 -10.61 20.48 -6.63
C THR A 233 -9.24 21.14 -6.80
N GLY A 234 -9.11 22.03 -7.79
CA GLY A 234 -7.89 22.80 -8.00
C GLY A 234 -7.41 23.61 -6.79
N GLU A 235 -8.32 23.97 -5.87
CA GLU A 235 -7.95 24.63 -4.61
C GLU A 235 -7.26 23.66 -3.64
N VAL A 236 -7.77 22.44 -3.51
CA VAL A 236 -7.17 21.42 -2.65
C VAL A 236 -5.80 21.01 -3.19
N GLU A 237 -5.68 20.89 -4.51
CA GLU A 237 -4.42 20.62 -5.19
C GLU A 237 -3.37 21.70 -4.93
N ALA A 238 -3.75 22.96 -5.08
CA ALA A 238 -2.87 24.10 -4.80
C ALA A 238 -2.39 24.05 -3.34
N GLN A 239 -3.27 23.75 -2.38
CA GLN A 239 -2.88 23.60 -0.97
C GLN A 239 -1.87 22.46 -0.78
N ILE A 240 -2.04 21.32 -1.46
CA ILE A 240 -1.12 20.18 -1.39
C ILE A 240 0.26 20.56 -1.96
N GLU A 241 0.30 21.26 -3.10
CA GLU A 241 1.56 21.71 -3.73
C GLU A 241 2.27 22.79 -2.91
N GLU A 242 1.53 23.72 -2.33
CA GLU A 242 2.06 24.81 -1.50
C GLU A 242 2.55 24.36 -0.13
N ALA A 243 2.12 23.18 0.34
CA ALA A 243 2.48 22.60 1.64
C ALA A 243 3.95 22.17 1.72
N GLN A 244 4.87 23.13 1.75
CA GLN A 244 6.32 22.87 1.70
C GLN A 244 6.86 22.27 3.00
N LEU A 245 6.34 22.71 4.15
CA LEU A 245 6.81 22.31 5.47
C LEU A 245 6.05 21.08 6.01
N PHE A 246 6.72 20.29 6.86
CA PHE A 246 6.12 19.08 7.44
C PHE A 246 4.84 19.35 8.24
N ASN A 247 4.82 20.42 9.04
CA ASN A 247 3.63 20.79 9.82
C ASN A 247 2.44 21.16 8.94
N GLN A 248 2.66 21.85 7.82
CA GLN A 248 1.61 22.15 6.83
C GLN A 248 1.05 20.87 6.21
N GLN A 249 1.93 19.94 5.83
CA GLN A 249 1.53 18.64 5.29
C GLN A 249 0.68 17.84 6.28
N VAL A 250 1.04 17.85 7.57
CA VAL A 250 0.26 17.17 8.62
C VAL A 250 -1.12 17.81 8.79
N ILE A 251 -1.20 19.14 8.81
CA ILE A 251 -2.48 19.86 8.94
C ILE A 251 -3.40 19.55 7.76
N ILE A 252 -2.89 19.65 6.53
CA ILE A 252 -3.68 19.39 5.32
C ILE A 252 -4.06 17.91 5.26
N GLY A 253 -3.14 17.01 5.59
CA GLY A 253 -3.43 15.58 5.65
C GLY A 253 -4.53 15.24 6.65
N ALA A 254 -4.52 15.85 7.84
CA ALA A 254 -5.54 15.65 8.86
C ALA A 254 -6.90 16.23 8.44
N TRP A 255 -6.88 17.38 7.75
CA TRP A 255 -8.09 17.96 7.18
C TRP A 255 -8.69 17.07 6.09
N ILE A 256 -7.87 16.53 5.17
CA ILE A 256 -8.33 15.57 4.15
C ILE A 256 -8.94 14.33 4.81
N GLU A 257 -8.30 13.75 5.84
CA GLU A 257 -8.88 12.61 6.57
C GLU A 257 -10.25 12.93 7.18
N LYS A 258 -10.42 14.15 7.73
CA LYS A 258 -11.69 14.60 8.29
C LYS A 258 -12.76 14.76 7.21
N GLU A 259 -12.42 15.41 6.10
CA GLU A 259 -13.35 15.59 4.96
C GLU A 259 -13.81 14.25 4.39
N LEU A 260 -12.91 13.27 4.26
CA LEU A 260 -13.26 11.94 3.79
C LEU A 260 -14.19 11.20 4.77
N GLN A 261 -13.96 11.32 6.08
CA GLN A 261 -14.86 10.75 7.09
C GLN A 261 -16.26 11.34 6.99
N GLU A 262 -16.38 12.66 6.86
CA GLU A 262 -17.65 13.36 6.75
C GLU A 262 -18.38 13.00 5.44
N ARG A 263 -17.67 13.00 4.30
CA ARG A 263 -18.27 12.76 2.98
C ARG A 263 -18.65 11.31 2.73
N LEU A 264 -17.87 10.36 3.26
CA LEU A 264 -18.13 8.93 3.13
C LEU A 264 -18.97 8.37 4.29
N ASN A 265 -19.24 9.18 5.32
CA ASN A 265 -19.89 8.75 6.56
C ASN A 265 -19.23 7.51 7.17
N ILE A 266 -17.92 7.59 7.36
CA ILE A 266 -17.08 6.53 7.93
C ILE A 266 -16.26 7.05 9.11
N THR A 267 -15.72 6.12 9.89
CA THR A 267 -14.67 6.39 10.87
C THR A 267 -13.38 5.76 10.37
N LEU A 268 -12.25 6.43 10.56
CA LEU A 268 -10.93 5.91 10.21
C LEU A 268 -10.19 5.48 11.48
N LYS A 269 -9.45 4.36 11.40
CA LYS A 269 -8.56 3.91 12.48
C LYS A 269 -7.39 4.89 12.61
N PRO A 270 -7.03 5.30 13.85
CA PRO A 270 -5.82 6.07 14.10
C PRO A 270 -4.60 5.34 13.54
N GLY A 271 -3.70 6.07 12.88
CA GLY A 271 -2.45 5.53 12.39
C GLY A 271 -2.55 4.47 11.27
N SER A 272 -3.74 4.18 10.75
CA SER A 272 -3.89 3.17 9.70
C SER A 272 -3.38 3.69 8.36
N CYS A 273 -2.34 3.07 7.82
CA CYS A 273 -2.07 3.13 6.40
C CYS A 273 -3.15 2.32 5.70
N GLY A 274 -4.19 2.98 5.21
CA GLY A 274 -4.88 2.46 4.05
C GLY A 274 -3.85 2.29 2.93
N VAL A 275 -4.11 1.43 1.95
CA VAL A 275 -3.41 1.45 0.66
C VAL A 275 -3.63 2.85 0.06
N LEU A 276 -2.87 3.83 0.55
CA LEU A 276 -2.07 4.66 -0.30
C LEU A 276 -1.43 3.69 -1.27
N TYR A 277 -1.40 4.05 -2.54
CA TYR A 277 -0.61 3.31 -3.51
C TYR A 277 0.77 2.95 -2.96
N SER A 278 1.33 3.63 -1.95
CA SER A 278 2.51 3.23 -1.17
C SER A 278 2.62 1.76 -0.67
N SER A 279 1.57 0.93 -0.67
CA SER A 279 1.70 -0.51 -0.32
C SER A 279 1.66 -1.47 -1.51
N LEU A 280 1.42 -0.98 -2.73
CA LEU A 280 1.75 -1.67 -3.99
C LEU A 280 2.78 -0.91 -4.84
N THR A 281 3.09 0.28 -4.36
CA THR A 281 4.16 1.20 -4.66
C THR A 281 4.99 1.23 -3.39
N ILE A 282 5.77 0.19 -3.11
CA ILE A 282 7.11 0.57 -2.68
C ILE A 282 7.67 1.31 -3.88
N SER A 283 7.55 2.64 -3.85
CA SER A 283 8.49 3.47 -4.55
C SER A 283 9.68 3.56 -3.62
N PRO A 284 10.84 3.06 -4.02
CA PRO A 284 12.10 3.26 -3.31
C PRO A 284 12.53 4.74 -3.31
N LEU A 285 11.77 5.67 -3.92
CA LEU A 285 11.93 7.09 -3.61
C LEU A 285 11.63 7.40 -2.14
N THR A 286 10.84 6.58 -1.44
CA THR A 286 10.67 6.71 0.01
C THR A 286 11.86 6.17 0.82
N GLN A 287 12.74 5.34 0.26
CA GLN A 287 14.00 4.96 0.92
C GLN A 287 15.20 5.80 0.47
N ILE A 288 15.17 6.40 -0.72
CA ILE A 288 16.25 7.29 -1.18
C ILE A 288 16.08 8.73 -0.66
N LEU A 289 14.87 9.15 -0.26
CA LEU A 289 14.65 10.40 0.50
C LEU A 289 14.22 10.17 1.96
N GLY A 290 14.05 8.92 2.39
CA GLY A 290 13.78 8.54 3.79
C GLY A 290 15.01 8.53 4.69
N ASN A 291 16.21 8.70 4.13
CA ASN A 291 17.40 8.96 4.91
C ASN A 291 17.58 10.47 5.09
N ARG A 292 17.21 10.92 6.30
CA ARG A 292 17.29 12.29 6.87
C ARG A 292 16.03 13.12 6.68
N GLU A 293 15.05 12.84 7.52
CA GLU A 293 14.84 13.70 8.68
C GLU A 293 14.01 12.91 9.69
N SER A 294 14.67 12.49 10.76
CA SER A 294 13.95 12.17 11.99
C SER A 294 13.16 13.41 12.33
N VAL A 295 11.84 13.30 12.42
CA VAL A 295 11.01 14.23 13.17
C VAL A 295 11.38 14.03 14.64
N SER A 296 12.55 14.59 14.98
CA SER A 296 12.88 15.01 16.31
C SER A 296 12.01 16.21 16.56
N LEU A 297 11.00 16.05 17.42
CA LEU A 297 10.28 17.16 18.07
C LEU A 297 11.18 17.97 19.02
N GLU A 298 12.50 17.90 18.85
CA GLU A 298 13.48 18.79 19.46
C GLU A 298 14.28 19.48 18.34
N SER A 299 13.78 20.62 17.90
CA SER A 299 14.60 21.62 17.22
C SER A 299 15.71 22.06 18.19
N GLY A 300 16.95 21.56 17.98
CA GLY A 300 18.14 22.11 18.64
C GLY A 300 19.15 21.11 19.23
N ALA A 301 18.98 19.79 19.11
CA ALA A 301 19.91 18.83 19.70
C ALA A 301 21.06 18.42 18.72
N LYS A 302 22.31 18.74 19.09
CA LYS A 302 23.54 18.37 18.35
C LYS A 302 24.20 17.15 18.98
N PHE A 303 24.66 16.20 18.16
CA PHE A 303 25.46 15.07 18.68
C PHE A 303 26.86 15.54 19.05
N VAL A 304 27.25 15.31 20.31
CA VAL A 304 28.54 15.73 20.85
C VAL A 304 29.27 14.49 21.39
N LYS A 305 30.41 14.16 20.76
CA LYS A 305 31.25 13.03 21.19
C LYS A 305 31.93 13.32 22.52
N ASN A 306 32.56 14.49 22.65
CA ASN A 306 33.30 14.91 23.85
C ASN A 306 32.87 16.30 24.28
N CYS A 307 32.87 16.57 25.58
CA CYS A 307 32.65 17.91 26.12
C CYS A 307 33.69 18.89 25.54
N GLY A 308 33.22 19.99 24.95
CA GLY A 308 34.12 21.04 24.42
C GLY A 308 34.94 21.75 25.51
N ASN A 309 34.50 21.70 26.78
CA ASN A 309 35.16 22.38 27.89
C ASN A 309 36.21 21.50 28.60
N CYS A 310 35.91 20.22 28.85
CA CYS A 310 36.82 19.34 29.62
C CYS A 310 37.27 18.08 28.87
N GLY A 311 36.85 17.89 27.62
CA GLY A 311 37.26 16.75 26.78
C GLY A 311 36.64 15.39 27.14
N THR A 312 35.87 15.29 28.23
CA THR A 312 35.27 14.02 28.66
C THR A 312 34.23 13.51 27.66
N PRO A 313 34.18 12.20 27.34
CA PRO A 313 33.19 11.64 26.44
C PRO A 313 31.75 11.85 26.93
N ILE A 314 30.90 12.35 26.05
CA ILE A 314 29.44 12.53 26.26
C ILE A 314 28.67 11.50 25.43
N ASN A 315 29.05 11.31 24.16
CA ASN A 315 28.41 10.36 23.23
C ASN A 315 26.87 10.44 23.17
N ALA A 316 26.32 11.65 23.29
CA ALA A 316 24.88 11.89 23.31
C ALA A 316 24.50 13.09 22.42
N ARG A 317 23.22 13.19 22.05
CA ARG A 317 22.65 14.42 21.49
C ARG A 317 22.31 15.35 22.64
N ILE A 318 22.84 16.57 22.60
CA ILE A 318 22.64 17.59 23.63
C ILE A 318 22.08 18.87 23.00
N SER A 319 21.20 19.56 23.71
CA SER A 319 20.60 20.83 23.31
C SER A 319 21.09 21.98 24.20
N LYS A 320 20.82 23.23 23.79
CA LYS A 320 21.20 24.43 24.56
C LYS A 320 20.68 24.31 25.99
N GLY A 321 21.56 24.52 26.97
CA GLY A 321 21.28 24.34 28.40
C GLY A 321 21.76 23.00 28.97
N TYR A 322 22.26 22.07 28.16
CA TYR A 322 22.87 20.84 28.67
C TYR A 322 24.09 21.13 29.53
N VAL A 323 24.13 20.55 30.73
CA VAL A 323 25.22 20.70 31.71
C VAL A 323 26.11 19.46 31.70
N CYS A 324 27.41 19.64 31.49
CA CYS A 324 28.36 18.53 31.55
C CYS A 324 28.44 17.99 32.99
N PRO A 325 28.19 16.68 33.21
CA PRO A 325 28.21 16.10 34.56
C PRO A 325 29.60 16.09 35.20
N HIS A 326 30.66 16.27 34.41
CA HIS A 326 32.04 16.25 34.91
C HIS A 326 32.60 17.64 35.26
N CYS A 327 32.31 18.67 34.47
CA CYS A 327 32.89 20.00 34.66
C CYS A 327 31.86 21.10 34.93
N GLY A 328 30.57 20.79 34.91
CA GLY A 328 29.50 21.77 35.09
C GLY A 328 29.32 22.76 33.94
N GLY A 329 30.11 22.64 32.86
CA GLY A 329 30.02 23.53 31.69
C GLY A 329 28.67 23.38 30.99
N VAL A 330 28.04 24.51 30.65
CA VAL A 330 26.74 24.57 29.99
C VAL A 330 26.93 24.76 28.48
N TYR A 331 26.24 23.96 27.67
CA TYR A 331 26.24 24.11 26.23
C TYR A 331 25.33 25.26 25.80
N GLU A 332 25.88 26.29 25.15
CA GLU A 332 25.15 27.52 24.79
C GLU A 332 24.37 27.44 23.47
N GLY A 333 24.44 26.29 22.77
CA GLY A 333 23.89 26.10 21.43
C GLY A 333 24.92 26.35 20.32
N CYS A 334 24.52 26.10 19.07
CA CYS A 334 25.26 26.52 17.87
C CYS A 334 24.41 27.51 17.11
#